data_AF-A0A534SED8-F1
#
_entry.id   AF-A0A534SED8-F1
#
_cell.length_a   1.000
_cell.length_b   1.000
_cell.length_c   1.000
_cell.angle_alpha   90.00
_cell.angle_beta   90.00
_cell.angle_gamma   90.00
#
_symmetry.space_group_name_H-M   'P 1'
#
loop_
_entity.id
_entity.type
_entity.pdbx_description
1 polymer ?
#
loop_
_entity_poly.entity_id
_entity_poly.type
_entity_poly.pdbx_seq_one_letter_code
_entity_poly.pdbx_strand_id
1 'polypeptide(L)'
;MANYFHYAVRSGDTSPTAVVQAVAAEVQKRFQWTVDQPRRQWLHEVLHAIRSDPDAAHAYAETVLAWEQLPYAARQQQKVARAVPFLAEAMRGKPTTSKQAALLKSLGHSGPPPTDRAEASALIDRLLRGEVRV
;
A
#
# COMPACT_ATOMS: atom_id res chain seq x y z
N MET A 1 6.41 -10.83 6.09
CA MET A 1 5.99 -12.00 5.29
C MET A 1 5.85 -11.68 3.82
N ALA A 2 5.11 -10.61 3.45
CA ALA A 2 4.78 -10.25 2.06
C ALA A 2 5.93 -10.39 1.04
N ASN A 3 7.14 -9.95 1.39
CA ASN A 3 8.28 -10.00 0.47
C ASN A 3 8.61 -11.42 -0.04
N TYR A 4 8.42 -12.48 0.75
CA TYR A 4 8.73 -13.85 0.32
C TYR A 4 7.80 -14.34 -0.79
N PHE A 5 6.50 -14.02 -0.71
CA PHE A 5 5.54 -14.36 -1.76
C PHE A 5 5.89 -13.64 -3.07
N HIS A 6 6.23 -12.34 -3.00
CA HIS A 6 6.69 -11.59 -4.17
C HIS A 6 7.99 -12.16 -4.76
N TYR A 7 8.93 -12.62 -3.93
CA TYR A 7 10.17 -13.23 -4.42
C TYR A 7 9.92 -14.57 -5.10
N ALA A 8 9.05 -15.42 -4.57
CA ALA A 8 8.67 -16.69 -5.19
C ALA A 8 8.09 -16.46 -6.60
N VAL A 9 7.11 -15.56 -6.73
CA VAL A 9 6.51 -15.21 -8.04
C VAL A 9 7.57 -14.66 -9.01
N ARG A 10 8.43 -13.75 -8.56
CA ARG A 10 9.51 -13.18 -9.40
C ARG A 10 10.59 -14.18 -9.78
N SER A 11 10.72 -15.27 -9.03
CA SER A 11 11.65 -16.36 -9.32
C SER A 11 11.06 -17.38 -10.31
N GLY A 12 9.79 -17.22 -10.69
CA GLY A 12 9.14 -18.01 -11.74
C GLY A 12 7.98 -18.89 -11.27
N ASP A 13 7.61 -18.87 -9.99
CA ASP A 13 6.45 -19.63 -9.51
C ASP A 13 5.14 -19.01 -10.02
N THR A 14 4.37 -19.77 -10.80
CA THR A 14 3.18 -19.27 -11.51
C THR A 14 1.85 -19.75 -10.92
N SER A 15 1.86 -20.64 -9.94
CA SER A 15 0.64 -21.13 -9.26
C SER A 15 0.64 -20.80 -7.77
N PRO A 16 -0.54 -20.55 -7.16
CA PRO A 16 -0.64 -20.26 -5.72
C PRO A 16 0.02 -21.33 -4.86
N THR A 17 -0.19 -22.61 -5.20
CA THR A 17 0.41 -23.75 -4.48
C THR A 17 1.93 -23.74 -4.58
N ALA A 18 2.51 -23.52 -5.76
CA ALA A 18 3.96 -23.44 -5.93
C ALA A 18 4.56 -22.30 -5.10
N VAL A 19 3.93 -21.13 -5.12
CA VAL A 19 4.34 -19.97 -4.32
C VAL A 19 4.31 -20.29 -2.82
N VAL A 20 3.22 -20.87 -2.31
CA VAL A 20 3.11 -21.23 -0.88
C VAL A 20 4.16 -22.27 -0.48
N GLN A 21 4.39 -23.29 -1.32
CA GLN A 21 5.42 -24.30 -1.09
C GLN A 21 6.83 -23.70 -1.07
N ALA A 22 7.16 -22.83 -2.02
CA ALA A 22 8.45 -22.15 -2.08
C ALA A 22 8.68 -21.26 -0.85
N VAL A 23 7.66 -20.49 -0.43
CA VAL A 23 7.73 -19.68 0.78
C VAL A 23 7.91 -20.55 2.02
N ALA A 24 7.14 -21.62 2.17
CA ALA A 24 7.25 -22.53 3.31
C ALA A 24 8.65 -23.18 3.37
N ALA A 25 9.19 -23.62 2.24
CA ALA A 25 10.53 -24.20 2.15
C ALA A 25 11.62 -23.18 2.55
N GLU A 26 11.53 -21.95 2.06
CA GLU A 26 12.51 -20.90 2.38
C GLU A 26 12.45 -20.48 3.85
N VAL A 27 11.25 -20.36 4.43
CA VAL A 27 11.08 -20.04 5.85
C VAL A 27 11.58 -21.19 6.72
N GLN A 28 11.28 -22.45 6.36
CA GLN A 28 11.76 -23.64 7.07
C GLN A 28 13.28 -23.75 7.05
N LYS A 29 13.90 -23.50 5.89
CA LYS A 29 15.36 -23.44 5.74
C LYS A 29 15.94 -22.38 6.67
N ARG A 30 15.43 -21.16 6.64
CA ARG A 30 15.91 -20.08 7.53
C ARG A 30 15.71 -20.40 9.00
N PHE A 31 14.60 -21.02 9.36
CA PHE A 31 14.33 -21.43 10.74
C PHE A 31 15.38 -22.42 11.25
N GLN A 32 15.83 -23.36 10.42
CA GLN A 32 16.85 -24.34 10.82
C GLN A 32 18.21 -23.70 11.13
N TRP A 33 18.59 -22.65 10.41
CA TRP A 33 19.92 -22.01 10.53
C TRP A 33 19.94 -20.75 11.40
N THR A 34 18.78 -20.24 11.84
CA THR A 34 18.70 -19.01 12.65
C THR A 34 18.96 -19.30 14.12
N VAL A 35 20.00 -18.67 14.67
CA VAL A 35 20.35 -18.69 16.11
C VAL A 35 19.77 -17.51 16.90
N ASP A 36 19.35 -16.45 16.20
CA ASP A 36 18.71 -15.28 16.81
C ASP A 36 17.27 -15.62 17.26
N GLN A 37 17.02 -15.57 18.57
CA GLN A 37 15.78 -16.07 19.17
C GLN A 37 14.52 -15.32 18.73
N PRO A 38 14.48 -13.97 18.74
CA PRO A 38 13.31 -13.24 18.25
C PRO A 38 12.99 -13.56 16.78
N ARG A 39 14.01 -13.61 15.92
CA ARG A 39 13.82 -13.97 14.52
C ARG A 39 13.39 -15.42 14.34
N ARG A 40 13.92 -16.34 15.14
CA ARG A 40 13.54 -17.76 15.13
C ARG A 40 12.07 -17.94 15.53
N GLN A 41 11.62 -17.26 16.58
CA GLN A 41 10.21 -17.26 17.00
C GLN A 41 9.31 -16.72 15.89
N TRP A 42 9.68 -15.60 15.28
CA TRP A 42 8.93 -15.03 14.17
C TRP A 42 8.84 -16.01 12.97
N LEU A 43 9.93 -16.68 12.60
CA LEU A 43 9.91 -17.70 11.54
C LEU A 43 9.02 -18.89 11.89
N HIS A 44 8.99 -19.29 13.17
CA HIS A 44 8.09 -20.34 13.65
C HIS A 44 6.63 -19.93 13.52
N GLU A 45 6.26 -18.71 13.94
CA GLU A 45 4.90 -18.18 13.80
C GLU A 45 4.46 -18.11 12.33
N VAL A 46 5.37 -17.73 11.43
CA VAL A 46 5.13 -17.73 9.98
C VAL A 46 4.82 -19.14 9.47
N LEU A 47 5.64 -20.14 9.81
CA LEU A 47 5.42 -21.52 9.41
C LEU A 47 4.13 -22.08 10.00
N HIS A 48 3.84 -21.74 11.25
CA HIS A 48 2.62 -22.15 11.92
C HIS A 48 1.40 -21.59 11.18
N ALA A 49 1.38 -20.28 10.88
CA ALA A 49 0.27 -19.64 10.15
C ALA A 49 0.02 -20.28 8.77
N ILE A 50 1.07 -20.55 7.99
CA ILE A 50 0.94 -21.21 6.68
C ILE A 50 0.35 -22.63 6.82
N ARG A 51 0.67 -23.35 7.91
CA ARG A 51 0.21 -24.72 8.13
C ARG A 51 -1.19 -24.79 8.76
N SER A 52 -1.53 -23.83 9.62
CA SER A 52 -2.81 -23.78 10.33
C SER A 52 -3.94 -23.30 9.44
N ASP A 53 -3.64 -22.47 8.44
CA ASP A 53 -4.61 -21.92 7.50
C ASP A 53 -4.03 -21.90 6.07
N PRO A 54 -3.98 -23.08 5.42
CA PRO A 54 -3.45 -23.19 4.06
C PRO A 54 -4.31 -22.41 3.07
N ASP A 55 -5.62 -22.30 3.27
CA ASP A 55 -6.52 -21.61 2.36
C ASP A 55 -6.25 -20.10 2.36
N ALA A 56 -6.03 -19.48 3.53
CA ALA A 56 -5.62 -18.09 3.60
C ALA A 56 -4.25 -17.84 2.95
N ALA A 57 -3.30 -18.77 3.09
CA ALA A 57 -2.00 -18.67 2.44
C ALA A 57 -2.11 -18.74 0.90
N HIS A 58 -2.98 -19.61 0.37
CA HIS A 58 -3.26 -19.70 -1.07
C HIS A 58 -3.98 -18.44 -1.58
N ALA A 59 -5.03 -17.99 -0.89
CA ALA A 59 -5.75 -16.78 -1.24
C ALA A 59 -4.80 -15.56 -1.26
N TYR A 60 -3.88 -15.48 -0.29
CA TYR A 60 -2.86 -14.44 -0.31
C TYR A 60 -1.91 -14.58 -1.52
N ALA A 61 -1.44 -15.79 -1.83
CA ALA A 61 -0.61 -16.02 -3.02
C ALA A 61 -1.31 -15.63 -4.32
N GLU A 62 -2.61 -15.87 -4.46
CA GLU A 62 -3.42 -15.41 -5.58
C GLU A 62 -3.40 -13.88 -5.72
N THR A 63 -3.56 -13.15 -4.61
CA THR A 63 -3.47 -11.67 -4.65
C THR A 63 -2.10 -11.18 -5.12
N VAL A 64 -1.03 -11.89 -4.74
CA VAL A 64 0.34 -11.54 -5.10
C VAL A 64 0.62 -11.86 -6.58
N LEU A 65 0.15 -13.00 -7.07
CA LEU A 65 0.24 -13.38 -8.49
C LEU A 65 -0.52 -12.39 -9.36
N ALA A 66 -1.77 -12.06 -9.01
CA ALA A 66 -2.56 -11.06 -9.70
C ALA A 66 -1.85 -9.70 -9.72
N TRP A 67 -1.25 -9.30 -8.59
CA TRP A 67 -0.49 -8.05 -8.50
C TRP A 67 0.75 -8.03 -9.41
N GLU A 68 1.56 -9.08 -9.42
CA GLU A 68 2.79 -9.12 -10.23
C GLU A 68 2.51 -9.21 -11.73
N GLN A 69 1.35 -9.75 -12.13
CA GLN A 69 0.89 -9.78 -13.53
C GLN A 69 0.38 -8.41 -14.04
N LEU A 70 0.10 -7.45 -13.14
CA LEU A 70 -0.36 -6.13 -13.56
C LEU A 70 0.71 -5.38 -14.36
N PRO A 71 0.34 -4.76 -15.51
CA PRO A 71 1.20 -3.82 -16.21
C PRO A 71 1.71 -2.73 -15.27
N TYR A 72 2.92 -2.23 -15.53
CA TYR A 72 3.54 -1.20 -14.68
C TYR A 72 2.62 0.01 -14.46
N ALA A 73 1.97 0.51 -15.51
CA ALA A 73 1.03 1.63 -15.43
C ALA A 73 -0.15 1.33 -14.47
N ALA A 74 -0.72 0.13 -14.54
CA ALA A 74 -1.82 -0.28 -13.64
C ALA A 74 -1.35 -0.40 -12.19
N ARG A 75 -0.13 -0.92 -11.94
CA ARG A 75 0.46 -0.94 -10.59
C ARG A 75 0.67 0.46 -10.02
N GLN A 76 1.13 1.41 -10.84
CA GLN A 76 1.29 2.80 -10.41
C GLN A 76 -0.05 3.45 -10.08
N GLN A 77 -1.08 3.23 -10.90
CA GLN A 77 -2.43 3.74 -10.61
C GLN A 77 -2.97 3.19 -9.28
N GLN A 78 -2.84 1.89 -9.03
CA GLN A 78 -3.27 1.30 -7.75
C GLN A 78 -2.45 1.83 -6.56
N LYS A 79 -1.14 2.04 -6.71
CA LYS A 79 -0.31 2.67 -5.66
C LYS A 79 -0.78 4.07 -5.34
N VAL A 80 -1.03 4.89 -6.36
CA VAL A 80 -1.54 6.26 -6.18
C VAL A 80 -2.90 6.22 -5.49
N ALA A 81 -3.84 5.41 -5.99
CA ALA A 81 -5.18 5.27 -5.40
C ALA A 81 -5.12 4.85 -3.91
N ARG A 82 -4.26 3.89 -3.56
CA ARG A 82 -4.05 3.47 -2.17
C ARG A 82 -3.40 4.56 -1.31
N ALA A 83 -2.60 5.45 -1.89
CA ALA A 83 -1.92 6.53 -1.15
C ALA A 83 -2.83 7.72 -0.84
N VAL A 84 -3.87 7.96 -1.65
CA VAL A 84 -4.78 9.13 -1.50
C VAL A 84 -5.37 9.25 -0.08
N PRO A 85 -5.92 8.20 0.56
CA PRO A 85 -6.46 8.32 1.92
C PRO A 85 -5.40 8.70 2.95
N PHE A 86 -4.19 8.13 2.85
CA PHE A 86 -3.08 8.42 3.75
C PHE A 86 -2.53 9.82 3.54
N LEU A 87 -2.53 10.32 2.31
CA LEU A 87 -2.16 11.70 1.99
C LEU A 87 -3.14 12.68 2.62
N ALA A 88 -4.44 12.43 2.49
CA ALA A 88 -5.47 13.26 3.11
C ALA A 88 -5.34 13.27 4.65
N GLU A 89 -5.16 12.11 5.26
CA GLU A 89 -4.94 12.01 6.72
C GLU A 89 -3.67 12.74 7.15
N ALA A 90 -2.57 12.58 6.41
CA ALA A 90 -1.31 13.25 6.71
C ALA A 90 -1.37 14.78 6.50
N MET A 91 -2.34 15.29 5.74
CA MET A 91 -2.58 16.72 5.54
C MET A 91 -3.51 17.33 6.58
N ARG A 92 -4.35 16.52 7.22
CA ARG A 92 -5.31 16.96 8.23
C ARG A 92 -4.61 17.64 9.40
N GLY A 93 -5.17 18.74 9.89
CA GLY A 93 -4.66 19.51 11.01
C GLY A 93 -3.34 20.27 10.77
N LYS A 94 -2.73 20.15 9.58
CA LYS A 94 -1.54 20.94 9.22
C LYS A 94 -1.97 22.27 8.61
N PRO A 95 -1.30 23.39 8.96
CA PRO A 95 -1.64 24.69 8.41
C PRO A 95 -1.43 24.69 6.89
N THR A 96 -2.34 25.35 6.19
CA THR A 96 -2.32 25.55 4.74
C THR A 96 -0.96 26.12 4.29
N THR A 97 -0.42 25.58 3.20
CA THR A 97 0.87 26.06 2.68
C THR A 97 0.72 27.38 1.92
N SER A 98 1.80 28.17 1.83
CA SER A 98 1.82 29.41 1.05
C SER A 98 1.44 29.22 -0.42
N LYS A 99 1.86 28.10 -1.02
CA LYS A 99 1.49 27.73 -2.40
C LYS A 99 -0.01 27.47 -2.54
N GLN A 100 -0.62 26.74 -1.60
CA GLN A 100 -2.06 26.48 -1.62
C GLN A 100 -2.86 27.77 -1.42
N ALA A 101 -2.45 28.64 -0.49
CA ALA A 101 -3.09 29.94 -0.28
C ALA A 101 -3.01 30.84 -1.53
N ALA A 102 -1.85 30.89 -2.19
CA ALA A 102 -1.68 31.65 -3.42
C ALA A 102 -2.55 31.09 -4.57
N LEU A 103 -2.62 29.76 -4.70
CA LEU A 103 -3.43 29.10 -5.72
C LEU A 103 -4.92 29.37 -5.49
N LEU A 104 -5.42 29.23 -4.27
CA LEU A 104 -6.81 29.57 -3.91
C LEU A 104 -7.16 31.02 -4.28
N LYS A 105 -6.27 31.97 -3.97
CA LYS A 105 -6.44 33.38 -4.36
C LYS A 105 -6.49 33.56 -5.88
N SER A 106 -5.63 32.86 -6.63
CA SER A 106 -5.62 32.92 -8.09
C SER A 106 -6.87 32.29 -8.73
N LEU A 107 -7.47 31.30 -8.06
CA LEU A 107 -8.74 30.69 -8.45
C LEU A 107 -9.96 31.52 -8.01
N GLY A 108 -9.75 32.69 -7.41
CA GLY A 108 -10.79 33.64 -7.02
C GLY A 108 -11.42 33.37 -5.65
N HIS A 109 -10.94 32.38 -4.88
CA HIS A 109 -11.58 31.99 -3.61
C HIS A 109 -11.68 33.18 -2.65
N SER A 110 -12.92 33.56 -2.34
CA SER A 110 -13.28 34.71 -1.51
C SER A 110 -13.86 34.34 -0.14
N GLY A 111 -14.07 33.04 0.10
CA GLY A 111 -14.63 32.51 1.35
C GLY A 111 -13.61 32.44 2.50
N PRO A 112 -14.01 31.87 3.66
CA PRO A 112 -13.10 31.70 4.79
C PRO A 112 -11.87 30.87 4.38
N PRO A 113 -10.70 31.12 5.02
CA PRO A 113 -9.50 30.34 4.76
C PRO A 113 -9.71 28.90 5.21
N PRO A 114 -9.25 27.89 4.44
CA PRO A 114 -9.35 26.50 4.83
C PRO A 114 -8.55 26.23 6.12
N THR A 115 -9.10 25.38 6.97
CA THR A 115 -8.61 25.05 8.31
C THR A 115 -7.29 24.30 8.24
N ASP A 116 -7.13 23.43 7.24
CA ASP A 116 -5.93 22.65 7.03
C ASP A 116 -5.61 22.40 5.54
N ARG A 117 -4.46 21.75 5.30
CA ARG A 117 -4.00 21.40 3.95
C ARG A 117 -4.93 20.44 3.21
N ALA A 118 -5.68 19.59 3.92
CA ALA A 118 -6.59 18.64 3.29
C ALA A 118 -7.81 19.38 2.75
N GLU A 119 -8.39 20.26 3.56
CA GLU A 119 -9.50 21.13 3.17
C GLU A 119 -9.08 22.07 2.03
N ALA A 120 -7.89 22.67 2.12
CA ALA A 120 -7.35 23.52 1.06
C ALA A 120 -7.22 22.77 -0.29
N SER A 121 -6.73 21.54 -0.27
CA SER A 121 -6.57 20.73 -1.48
C SER A 121 -7.92 20.33 -2.08
N ALA A 122 -8.87 19.91 -1.24
CA ALA A 122 -10.23 19.57 -1.70
C ALA A 122 -10.95 20.78 -2.32
N LEU A 123 -10.77 21.97 -1.75
CA LEU A 123 -11.35 23.21 -2.26
C LEU A 123 -10.72 23.62 -3.61
N ILE A 124 -9.39 23.52 -3.74
CA ILE A 124 -8.70 23.75 -5.02
C ILE A 124 -9.25 22.82 -6.11
N ASP A 125 -9.37 21.53 -5.81
CA ASP A 125 -9.88 20.54 -6.77
C ASP A 125 -11.31 20.87 -7.23
N ARG A 126 -12.19 21.26 -6.30
CA ARG A 126 -13.58 21.66 -6.63
C ARG A 126 -13.64 22.92 -7.50
N LEU A 127 -12.81 23.92 -7.22
CA LEU A 127 -12.71 25.15 -8.01
C LEU A 127 -12.19 24.85 -9.43
N LEU A 128 -11.16 24.00 -9.56
CA LEU A 128 -10.63 23.58 -10.86
C LEU A 128 -11.65 22.77 -11.68
N ARG A 129 -12.53 22.01 -11.02
CA ARG A 129 -13.63 21.28 -11.66
C ARG A 129 -14.87 22.15 -11.94
N GLY A 130 -14.89 23.41 -11.49
CA GLY A 130 -16.05 24.30 -11.64
C GLY A 130 -17.26 23.94 -10.77
N GLU A 131 -17.07 23.08 -9.77
CA GLU A 131 -18.13 22.62 -8.85
C GLU A 131 -18.47 23.65 -7.77
N VAL A 132 -17.64 24.69 -7.64
CA VAL A 132 -17.83 25.83 -6.73
C VAL A 132 -17.74 27.09 -7.55
N ARG A 133 -18.77 27.92 -7.49
CA ARG A 133 -18.73 29.28 -8.05
C ARG A 133 -18.11 30.21 -7.02
N VAL A 134 -17.20 31.03 -7.51
CA VAL A 134 -16.39 31.98 -6.75
C VAL A 134 -17.02 33.36 -6.69
#